data_AF-A0A2V9ZJK1-F1
#
_entry.id   AF-A0A2V9ZJK1-F1
#
_cell.length_a   1.000
_cell.length_b   1.000
_cell.length_c   1.000
_cell.angle_alpha   90.00
_cell.angle_beta   90.00
_cell.angle_gamma   90.00
#
_symmetry.space_group_name_H-M   'P 1'
#
loop_
_entity.id
_entity.type
_entity.pdbx_description
1 polymer ?
#
loop_
_entity_poly.entity_id
_entity_poly.type
_entity_poly.pdbx_seq_one_letter_code
_entity_poly.pdbx_strand_id
1 'polypeptide(L)'
;MVRRLFSLWLYLYLFLLLGWASSAPAQSIERESWDQEPVNSAASTPANNMGLNIGPPLDYTTNRPFADVMKTSRDWRAGNNPAAVDEQGWPTQDASIVVWAGLDHMQGTYRLSFTGKANVATGFGNASITNKSYDTASNTTTANLIYNSTDGSGLQLTFTSTQRTAASATNTGVTNVRLMRPRTRTMDFSATNANLATNWSDRTVPADASQSVGNPNGQPPPWEGRGAAWEYMVELANETGKDLWINVPERATDDYVNKLALLCKYGSDGINPYTGPQANPAWPPLNSNLKLYVEFSNEVWNTAGSFEQSQDNHNSAIAEVHAGGSPLNFDTDTNDWNWAWRRVAKRIVEISNAFRSVFGDARVCGWSAASGDAPDAGLLQQSCKRGYTQATELLRLWHWRLGVLQSGR
;
A
#
# COMPACT_ATOMS: atom_id res chain seq x y z
N MET A 1 -21.57 51.87 -61.05
CA MET A 1 -21.58 53.20 -61.71
C MET A 1 -23.00 53.74 -61.55
N VAL A 2 -23.34 54.80 -60.82
CA VAL A 2 -22.65 56.02 -60.40
C VAL A 2 -23.27 56.52 -59.07
N ARG A 3 -22.40 56.78 -58.10
CA ARG A 3 -22.40 57.76 -56.98
C ARG A 3 -23.69 58.08 -56.18
N ARG A 4 -23.57 57.81 -54.88
CA ARG A 4 -24.13 58.56 -53.72
C ARG A 4 -24.00 60.07 -53.89
N LEU A 5 -24.98 60.84 -53.39
CA LEU A 5 -24.88 62.18 -52.75
C LEU A 5 -26.32 62.64 -52.37
N PHE A 6 -26.71 62.56 -51.09
CA PHE A 6 -26.76 63.68 -50.12
C PHE A 6 -27.75 64.81 -50.48
N SER A 7 -28.87 64.90 -49.74
CA SER A 7 -29.44 66.12 -49.13
C SER A 7 -30.82 65.79 -48.53
N LEU A 8 -30.94 65.64 -47.22
CA LEU A 8 -31.38 66.72 -46.32
C LEU A 8 -32.71 67.35 -46.78
N TRP A 9 -33.83 66.69 -46.47
CA TRP A 9 -35.13 67.34 -46.43
C TRP A 9 -35.91 66.85 -45.21
N LEU A 10 -36.47 67.85 -44.51
CA LEU A 10 -37.59 67.78 -43.58
C LEU A 10 -37.32 67.56 -42.09
N TYR A 11 -36.49 68.46 -41.56
CA TYR A 11 -36.68 69.10 -40.25
C TYR A 11 -37.96 69.98 -40.25
N LEU A 12 -39.15 69.38 -40.27
CA LEU A 12 -40.39 70.17 -40.21
C LEU A 12 -41.57 69.41 -39.61
N TYR A 13 -41.37 68.81 -38.44
CA TYR A 13 -42.47 68.37 -37.58
C TYR A 13 -42.08 68.37 -36.09
N LEU A 14 -41.29 69.38 -35.67
CA LEU A 14 -41.15 69.77 -34.27
C LEU A 14 -41.86 71.11 -34.09
N PHE A 15 -42.57 71.25 -32.97
CA PHE A 15 -43.43 72.37 -32.53
C PHE A 15 -44.91 72.25 -32.90
N LEU A 16 -45.63 71.52 -32.05
CA LEU A 16 -47.03 71.69 -31.61
C LEU A 16 -47.40 70.31 -31.03
N LEU A 17 -47.09 70.01 -29.78
CA LEU A 17 -47.98 70.35 -28.67
C LEU A 17 -47.19 70.25 -27.36
N LEU A 18 -46.61 71.37 -26.94
CA LEU A 18 -46.36 71.62 -25.52
C LEU A 18 -47.67 72.15 -24.95
N GLY A 19 -48.23 71.46 -23.97
CA GLY A 19 -49.43 71.90 -23.29
C GLY A 19 -49.55 71.26 -21.93
N TRP A 20 -49.08 72.02 -20.93
CA TRP A 20 -49.48 71.99 -19.52
C TRP A 20 -48.65 71.13 -18.56
N ALA A 21 -47.68 71.81 -17.94
CA ALA A 21 -47.15 71.49 -16.64
C ALA A 21 -47.99 72.15 -15.54
N SER A 22 -48.31 71.41 -14.48
CA SER A 22 -48.76 71.94 -13.20
C SER A 22 -48.10 71.17 -12.05
N SER A 23 -47.21 71.88 -11.33
CA SER A 23 -46.86 71.79 -9.89
C SER A 23 -46.48 70.44 -9.21
N ALA A 24 -45.20 70.39 -8.80
CA ALA A 24 -44.38 69.51 -7.91
C ALA A 24 -45.02 68.89 -6.63
N PRO A 25 -44.35 68.03 -5.81
CA PRO A 25 -42.93 67.58 -5.83
C PRO A 25 -42.63 66.05 -5.65
N ALA A 26 -41.40 65.73 -6.03
CA ALA A 26 -40.49 64.59 -5.74
C ALA A 26 -40.98 63.35 -4.97
N GLN A 27 -40.75 62.17 -5.57
CA GLN A 27 -40.18 61.00 -4.88
C GLN A 27 -39.45 60.08 -5.87
N SER A 28 -38.51 59.32 -5.33
CA SER A 28 -37.24 58.86 -5.93
C SER A 28 -37.32 57.82 -7.05
N ILE A 29 -36.33 57.96 -7.94
CA ILE A 29 -35.84 56.99 -8.92
C ILE A 29 -35.38 55.70 -8.21
N GLU A 30 -35.79 54.54 -8.72
CA GLU A 30 -34.86 53.45 -9.07
C GLU A 30 -35.40 52.72 -10.31
N ARG A 31 -34.51 52.55 -11.28
CA ARG A 31 -34.77 51.99 -12.62
C ARG A 31 -34.55 50.48 -12.52
N GLU A 32 -35.55 49.67 -12.82
CA GLU A 32 -35.36 48.21 -12.97
C GLU A 32 -34.29 47.96 -14.04
N SER A 33 -33.11 47.47 -13.60
CA SER A 33 -32.07 47.00 -14.51
C SER A 33 -32.42 45.59 -14.97
N TRP A 34 -32.76 45.48 -16.25
CA TRP A 34 -32.86 44.21 -16.96
C TRP A 34 -31.44 43.68 -17.25
N ASP A 35 -30.77 43.17 -16.23
CA ASP A 35 -29.55 42.37 -16.43
C ASP A 35 -29.98 40.92 -16.66
N GLN A 36 -29.96 40.54 -17.94
CA GLN A 36 -30.03 39.16 -18.39
C GLN A 36 -28.77 38.43 -17.90
N GLU A 37 -28.90 37.56 -16.91
CA GLU A 37 -27.91 36.53 -16.58
C GLU A 37 -27.60 35.71 -17.84
N PRO A 38 -26.32 35.53 -18.24
CA PRO A 38 -26.00 34.62 -19.32
C PRO A 38 -26.23 33.19 -18.83
N VAL A 39 -27.23 32.51 -19.41
CA VAL A 39 -27.42 31.07 -19.26
C VAL A 39 -26.24 30.36 -19.94
N ASN A 40 -25.14 30.22 -19.21
CA ASN A 40 -24.14 29.21 -19.50
C ASN A 40 -24.73 27.85 -19.07
N SER A 41 -25.53 27.25 -19.95
CA SER A 41 -25.78 25.80 -19.88
C SER A 41 -24.50 25.07 -20.30
N ALA A 42 -23.50 25.10 -19.42
CA ALA A 42 -22.42 24.13 -19.49
C ALA A 42 -23.08 22.74 -19.40
N ALA A 43 -23.08 22.01 -20.51
CA ALA A 43 -23.50 20.63 -20.53
C ALA A 43 -22.73 19.90 -19.42
N SER A 44 -23.43 19.44 -18.38
CA SER A 44 -22.81 18.71 -17.28
C SER A 44 -22.09 17.52 -17.88
N THR A 45 -20.76 17.48 -17.77
CA THR A 45 -19.99 16.28 -18.10
C THR A 45 -20.63 15.10 -17.38
N PRO A 46 -20.92 13.97 -18.05
CA PRO A 46 -21.48 12.81 -17.36
C PRO A 46 -20.62 12.48 -16.15
N ALA A 47 -21.24 12.40 -14.97
CA ALA A 47 -20.51 12.10 -13.75
C ALA A 47 -19.75 10.78 -13.93
N ASN A 48 -18.46 10.79 -13.61
CA ASN A 48 -17.65 9.58 -13.60
C ASN A 48 -18.21 8.64 -12.52
N ASN A 49 -18.89 7.57 -12.95
CA ASN A 49 -19.51 6.57 -12.07
C ASN A 49 -18.53 5.48 -11.61
N MET A 50 -17.22 5.63 -11.85
CA MET A 50 -16.24 4.70 -11.29
C MET A 50 -16.16 4.88 -9.78
N GLY A 51 -16.71 3.91 -9.05
CA GLY A 51 -16.65 3.84 -7.60
C GLY A 51 -16.55 2.39 -7.13
N LEU A 52 -15.89 2.17 -6.00
CA LEU A 52 -15.82 0.88 -5.34
C LEU A 52 -16.96 0.80 -4.32
N ASN A 53 -17.79 -0.25 -4.40
CA ASN A 53 -18.75 -0.53 -3.33
C ASN A 53 -18.00 -1.14 -2.14
N ILE A 54 -17.74 -0.33 -1.11
CA ILE A 54 -17.06 -0.78 0.11
C ILE A 54 -18.09 -1.46 1.02
N GLY A 55 -17.92 -2.76 1.25
CA GLY A 55 -18.76 -3.52 2.17
C GLY A 55 -18.69 -3.02 3.62
N PRO A 56 -19.69 -3.32 4.46
CA PRO A 56 -19.72 -2.89 5.84
C PRO A 56 -18.54 -3.48 6.65
N PRO A 57 -18.03 -2.76 7.66
CA PRO A 57 -16.88 -3.16 8.48
C PRO A 57 -17.28 -4.20 9.54
N LEU A 58 -17.62 -5.41 9.10
CA LEU A 58 -18.10 -6.49 9.96
C LEU A 58 -16.97 -7.47 10.30
N ASP A 59 -17.15 -8.22 11.38
CA ASP A 59 -16.17 -9.13 11.98
C ASP A 59 -15.81 -10.34 11.10
N TYR A 60 -16.62 -10.58 10.06
CA TYR A 60 -16.46 -11.62 9.05
C TYR A 60 -16.14 -11.06 7.65
N THR A 61 -15.91 -9.75 7.51
CA THR A 61 -15.60 -9.12 6.21
C THR A 61 -14.13 -9.35 5.83
N THR A 62 -13.89 -9.85 4.62
CA THR A 62 -12.54 -10.18 4.11
C THR A 62 -11.75 -8.98 3.60
N ASN A 63 -12.40 -7.84 3.36
CA ASN A 63 -11.79 -6.62 2.80
C ASN A 63 -10.78 -5.96 3.75
N ARG A 64 -10.83 -6.27 5.06
CA ARG A 64 -9.88 -5.85 6.11
C ARG A 64 -9.46 -4.36 6.00
N PRO A 65 -10.41 -3.42 6.03
CA PRO A 65 -10.15 -2.01 5.71
C PRO A 65 -9.32 -1.26 6.78
N PHE A 66 -9.10 -1.85 7.97
CA PHE A 66 -8.41 -1.22 9.07
C PHE A 66 -7.20 -2.03 9.55
N ALA A 67 -6.11 -1.34 9.85
CA ALA A 67 -4.96 -1.92 10.56
C ALA A 67 -5.26 -2.20 12.04
N ASP A 68 -6.25 -1.50 12.61
CA ASP A 68 -6.85 -1.78 13.92
C ASP A 68 -8.04 -2.73 13.74
N VAL A 69 -7.83 -4.01 14.04
CA VAL A 69 -8.89 -5.02 13.84
C VAL A 69 -10.04 -4.88 14.84
N MET A 70 -9.91 -4.04 15.87
CA MET A 70 -11.04 -3.66 16.73
C MET A 70 -12.10 -2.84 15.98
N LYS A 71 -11.77 -2.23 14.85
CA LYS A 71 -12.73 -1.39 14.09
C LYS A 71 -13.79 -2.19 13.33
N THR A 72 -13.60 -3.51 13.23
CA THR A 72 -14.56 -4.43 12.62
C THR A 72 -15.16 -5.39 13.64
N SER A 73 -14.91 -5.19 14.94
CA SER A 73 -15.40 -6.10 15.97
C SER A 73 -16.91 -6.02 16.15
N ARG A 74 -17.48 -7.02 16.83
CA ARG A 74 -18.87 -6.98 17.31
C ARG A 74 -19.03 -6.06 18.52
N ASP A 75 -20.26 -5.95 18.99
CA ASP A 75 -20.60 -5.27 20.25
C ASP A 75 -19.99 -5.97 21.47
N TRP A 76 -19.73 -5.16 22.51
CA TRP A 76 -19.32 -5.63 23.82
C TRP A 76 -20.41 -6.48 24.51
N ARG A 77 -19.99 -7.56 25.17
CA ARG A 77 -20.86 -8.52 25.86
C ARG A 77 -20.43 -8.76 27.30
N ALA A 78 -21.41 -8.86 28.19
CA ALA A 78 -21.26 -9.27 29.58
C ALA A 78 -21.89 -10.65 29.77
N GLY A 79 -21.09 -11.70 29.61
CA GLY A 79 -21.61 -13.05 29.43
C GLY A 79 -22.45 -13.12 28.15
N ASN A 80 -23.69 -13.61 28.25
CA ASN A 80 -24.61 -13.70 27.11
C ASN A 80 -25.39 -12.38 26.83
N ASN A 81 -25.28 -11.40 27.72
CA ASN A 81 -26.01 -10.14 27.61
C ASN A 81 -25.17 -9.06 26.93
N PRO A 82 -25.77 -8.05 26.29
CA PRO A 82 -25.07 -6.82 25.94
C PRO A 82 -24.38 -6.20 27.17
N ALA A 83 -23.14 -5.71 27.02
CA ALA A 83 -22.48 -4.97 28.10
C ALA A 83 -23.03 -3.54 28.19
N ALA A 84 -23.05 -2.97 29.39
CA ALA A 84 -23.24 -1.52 29.52
C ALA A 84 -22.04 -0.79 28.91
N VAL A 85 -22.32 0.28 28.16
CA VAL A 85 -21.33 1.09 27.46
C VAL A 85 -21.55 2.58 27.71
N ASP A 86 -20.50 3.38 27.50
CA ASP A 86 -20.59 4.85 27.51
C ASP A 86 -21.12 5.39 26.17
N GLU A 87 -21.17 6.72 26.05
CA GLU A 87 -21.63 7.44 24.85
C GLU A 87 -20.83 7.08 23.58
N GLN A 88 -19.60 6.58 23.71
CA GLN A 88 -18.74 6.19 22.59
C GLN A 88 -18.72 4.66 22.39
N GLY A 89 -19.54 3.91 23.12
CA GLY A 89 -19.64 2.46 23.00
C GLY A 89 -18.56 1.68 23.73
N TRP A 90 -17.75 2.32 24.60
CA TRP A 90 -16.77 1.59 25.41
C TRP A 90 -17.42 0.99 26.65
N PRO A 91 -17.03 -0.23 27.06
CA PRO A 91 -17.67 -0.90 28.19
C PRO A 91 -17.42 -0.11 29.47
N THR A 92 -18.45 0.03 30.31
CA THR A 92 -18.37 0.65 31.64
C THR A 92 -18.27 -0.40 32.75
N GLN A 93 -17.97 -1.64 32.38
CA GLN A 93 -17.88 -2.81 33.23
C GLN A 93 -16.90 -3.85 32.63
N ASP A 94 -16.67 -4.95 33.34
CA ASP A 94 -16.04 -6.13 32.76
C ASP A 94 -16.85 -6.65 31.57
N ALA A 95 -16.16 -6.93 30.47
CA ALA A 95 -16.79 -7.23 29.20
C ALA A 95 -15.88 -8.08 28.30
N SER A 96 -16.48 -8.72 27.31
CA SER A 96 -15.81 -9.43 26.25
C SER A 96 -16.25 -8.92 24.88
N ILE A 97 -15.46 -9.18 23.86
CA ILE A 97 -15.71 -8.72 22.50
C ILE A 97 -15.16 -9.73 21.50
N VAL A 98 -15.97 -10.05 20.47
CA VAL A 98 -15.53 -10.84 19.34
C VAL A 98 -14.90 -9.89 18.32
N VAL A 99 -13.61 -10.05 18.09
CA VAL A 99 -12.83 -9.20 17.19
C VAL A 99 -13.03 -9.62 15.73
N TRP A 100 -13.02 -10.93 15.47
CA TRP A 100 -13.38 -11.52 14.18
C TRP A 100 -13.95 -12.93 14.33
N ALA A 101 -14.68 -13.39 13.32
CA ALA A 101 -15.20 -14.76 13.25
C ALA A 101 -15.18 -15.27 11.80
N GLY A 102 -14.80 -16.54 11.60
CA GLY A 102 -14.83 -17.17 10.27
C GLY A 102 -13.73 -16.70 9.30
N LEU A 103 -12.76 -15.92 9.77
CA LEU A 103 -11.66 -15.41 8.95
C LEU A 103 -10.41 -16.26 9.12
N ASP A 104 -9.93 -16.83 8.01
CA ASP A 104 -8.65 -17.55 7.95
C ASP A 104 -7.46 -16.60 7.79
N HIS A 105 -6.25 -17.15 7.92
CA HIS A 105 -5.00 -16.41 7.71
C HIS A 105 -4.81 -15.17 8.60
N MET A 106 -5.31 -15.22 9.85
CA MET A 106 -5.19 -14.16 10.85
C MET A 106 -3.99 -14.37 11.80
N GLN A 107 -3.16 -15.40 11.61
CA GLN A 107 -2.00 -15.72 12.46
C GLN A 107 -0.92 -14.63 12.48
N GLY A 108 -0.26 -14.51 13.63
CA GLY A 108 0.93 -13.70 13.90
C GLY A 108 0.76 -12.79 15.12
N THR A 109 1.64 -11.81 15.24
CA THR A 109 1.70 -10.93 16.42
C THR A 109 0.95 -9.62 16.18
N TYR A 110 0.01 -9.31 17.06
CA TYR A 110 -0.72 -8.05 17.12
C TYR A 110 -0.25 -7.24 18.33
N ARG A 111 -0.30 -5.91 18.23
CA ARG A 111 -0.03 -5.01 19.35
C ARG A 111 -1.36 -4.55 19.96
N LEU A 112 -1.63 -5.00 21.18
CA LEU A 112 -2.78 -4.58 21.96
C LEU A 112 -2.41 -3.32 22.76
N SER A 113 -3.28 -2.31 22.72
CA SER A 113 -3.21 -1.14 23.60
C SER A 113 -4.61 -0.73 24.02
N PHE A 114 -4.78 -0.26 25.26
CA PHE A 114 -6.03 0.32 25.75
C PHE A 114 -5.79 1.29 26.90
N THR A 115 -6.69 2.24 27.08
CA THR A 115 -6.70 3.15 28.24
C THR A 115 -7.39 2.46 29.41
N GLY A 116 -6.73 2.46 30.56
CA GLY A 116 -7.12 1.76 31.78
C GLY A 116 -6.28 0.50 32.03
N LYS A 117 -6.69 -0.27 33.04
CA LYS A 117 -6.03 -1.47 33.52
C LYS A 117 -7.00 -2.65 33.52
N ALA A 118 -6.57 -3.81 33.04
CA ALA A 118 -7.40 -5.01 33.04
C ALA A 118 -6.57 -6.31 33.01
N ASN A 119 -7.18 -7.39 33.47
CA ASN A 119 -6.83 -8.74 33.05
C ASN A 119 -7.40 -8.99 31.66
N VAL A 120 -6.60 -9.56 30.76
CA VAL A 120 -7.00 -9.84 29.37
C VAL A 120 -6.82 -11.32 29.12
N ALA A 121 -7.90 -11.98 28.77
CA ALA A 121 -7.92 -13.37 28.33
C ALA A 121 -8.39 -13.44 26.87
N THR A 122 -8.00 -14.51 26.19
CA THR A 122 -8.38 -14.78 24.81
C THR A 122 -9.30 -15.99 24.74
N GLY A 123 -10.30 -15.93 23.88
CA GLY A 123 -11.13 -17.06 23.46
C GLY A 123 -11.14 -17.16 21.94
N PHE A 124 -11.62 -18.29 21.43
CA PHE A 124 -11.61 -18.66 20.00
C PHE A 124 -10.21 -18.76 19.39
N GLY A 125 -10.00 -19.80 18.57
CA GLY A 125 -8.69 -20.11 18.02
C GLY A 125 -7.62 -20.34 19.10
N ASN A 126 -6.36 -20.33 18.67
CA ASN A 126 -5.19 -20.42 19.54
C ASN A 126 -4.52 -19.05 19.63
N ALA A 127 -4.75 -18.34 20.75
CA ALA A 127 -4.18 -17.03 21.00
C ALA A 127 -3.59 -16.93 22.41
N SER A 128 -2.61 -16.05 22.60
CA SER A 128 -2.01 -15.77 23.91
C SER A 128 -1.61 -14.30 24.06
N ILE A 129 -1.65 -13.79 25.30
CA ILE A 129 -1.20 -12.45 25.67
C ILE A 129 0.18 -12.55 26.32
N THR A 130 1.14 -11.78 25.83
CA THR A 130 2.51 -11.72 26.37
C THR A 130 2.94 -10.27 26.55
N ASN A 131 3.96 -10.03 27.39
CA ASN A 131 4.52 -8.70 27.65
C ASN A 131 3.47 -7.64 28.02
N LYS A 132 2.44 -8.04 28.78
CA LYS A 132 1.42 -7.10 29.26
C LYS A 132 2.01 -6.18 30.33
N SER A 133 1.93 -4.87 30.12
CA SER A 133 2.40 -3.86 31.06
C SER A 133 1.41 -2.70 31.15
N TYR A 134 1.26 -2.14 32.34
CA TYR A 134 0.44 -0.96 32.60
C TYR A 134 1.34 0.21 33.00
N ASP A 135 1.24 1.32 32.26
CA ASP A 135 1.87 2.58 32.60
C ASP A 135 0.88 3.48 33.34
N THR A 136 1.21 3.79 34.60
CA THR A 136 0.41 4.66 35.47
C THR A 136 0.39 6.10 34.99
N ALA A 137 1.46 6.59 34.35
CA ALA A 137 1.54 8.00 33.95
C ALA A 137 0.60 8.31 32.78
N SER A 138 0.55 7.42 31.79
CA SER A 138 -0.34 7.56 30.62
C SER A 138 -1.69 6.85 30.78
N ASN A 139 -1.94 6.18 31.92
CA ASN A 139 -3.09 5.33 32.16
C ASN A 139 -3.34 4.32 31.01
N THR A 140 -2.28 3.71 30.49
CA THR A 140 -2.35 2.86 29.30
C THR A 140 -1.79 1.47 29.59
N THR A 141 -2.53 0.44 29.19
CA THR A 141 -2.03 -0.94 29.16
C THR A 141 -1.64 -1.31 27.74
N THR A 142 -0.46 -1.92 27.58
CA THR A 142 0.00 -2.49 26.31
C THR A 142 0.31 -3.98 26.45
N ALA A 143 0.18 -4.75 25.38
CA ALA A 143 0.59 -6.14 25.32
C ALA A 143 0.84 -6.62 23.88
N ASN A 144 1.48 -7.77 23.75
CA ASN A 144 1.50 -8.54 22.51
C ASN A 144 0.39 -9.60 22.55
N LEU A 145 -0.39 -9.69 21.49
CA LEU A 145 -1.27 -10.83 21.25
C LEU A 145 -0.66 -11.70 20.15
N ILE A 146 -0.35 -12.95 20.47
CA ILE A 146 0.17 -13.94 19.52
C ILE A 146 -0.99 -14.84 19.11
N TYR A 147 -1.41 -14.79 17.85
CA TYR A 147 -2.46 -15.64 17.28
C TYR A 147 -1.81 -16.71 16.40
N ASN A 148 -2.05 -17.99 16.69
CA ASN A 148 -1.41 -19.12 16.01
C ASN A 148 -2.33 -19.86 15.04
N SER A 149 -3.65 -19.71 15.19
CA SER A 149 -4.62 -20.36 14.31
C SER A 149 -4.51 -19.83 12.87
N THR A 150 -4.42 -20.74 11.91
CA THR A 150 -4.44 -20.45 10.47
C THR A 150 -5.82 -20.70 9.84
N ASP A 151 -6.75 -21.25 10.61
CA ASP A 151 -8.12 -21.59 10.22
C ASP A 151 -9.10 -20.41 10.46
N GLY A 152 -10.40 -20.65 10.20
CA GLY A 152 -11.47 -19.67 10.40
C GLY A 152 -12.01 -19.55 11.84
N SER A 153 -11.25 -19.93 12.87
CA SER A 153 -11.76 -20.07 14.25
C SER A 153 -12.30 -18.78 14.89
N GLY A 154 -11.78 -17.60 14.53
CA GLY A 154 -12.14 -16.33 15.16
C GLY A 154 -11.27 -15.94 16.37
N LEU A 155 -11.47 -14.73 16.89
CA LEU A 155 -10.83 -14.24 18.13
C LEU A 155 -11.86 -13.51 19.00
N GLN A 156 -11.89 -13.87 20.28
CA GLN A 156 -12.57 -13.15 21.35
C GLN A 156 -11.53 -12.62 22.36
N LEU A 157 -11.72 -11.39 22.83
CA LEU A 157 -11.00 -10.83 23.97
C LEU A 157 -11.95 -10.67 25.15
N THR A 158 -11.49 -11.03 26.35
CA THR A 158 -12.24 -10.86 27.60
C THR A 158 -11.44 -10.03 28.57
N PHE A 159 -12.02 -8.93 29.02
CA PHE A 159 -11.43 -7.97 29.95
C PHE A 159 -12.10 -8.12 31.32
N THR A 160 -11.29 -8.43 32.34
CA THR A 160 -11.76 -8.62 33.73
C THR A 160 -10.98 -7.77 34.71
N SER A 161 -11.57 -7.50 35.89
CA SER A 161 -10.99 -6.62 36.91
C SER A 161 -10.62 -5.25 36.32
N THR A 162 -11.48 -4.75 35.43
CA THR A 162 -11.23 -3.54 34.65
C THR A 162 -11.22 -2.29 35.52
N GLN A 163 -10.29 -1.38 35.28
CA GLN A 163 -10.22 -0.08 35.96
C GLN A 163 -10.01 0.99 34.90
N ARG A 164 -10.99 1.87 34.71
CA ARG A 164 -10.99 2.87 33.65
C ARG A 164 -9.89 3.92 33.83
N THR A 165 -9.61 4.28 35.07
CA THR A 165 -8.44 5.06 35.49
C THR A 165 -7.71 4.36 36.65
N ALA A 166 -6.49 4.80 36.97
CA ALA A 166 -5.73 4.29 38.11
C ALA A 166 -6.47 4.42 39.47
N ALA A 167 -7.38 5.39 39.60
CA ALA A 167 -8.16 5.64 40.81
C ALA A 167 -9.56 5.01 40.78
N SER A 168 -9.97 4.44 39.64
CA SER A 168 -11.30 3.86 39.49
C SER A 168 -11.43 2.56 40.29
N ALA A 169 -12.62 2.29 40.81
CA ALA A 169 -12.94 0.97 41.33
C ALA A 169 -12.79 -0.11 40.25
N THR A 170 -12.61 -1.36 40.67
CA THR A 170 -12.64 -2.50 39.75
C THR A 170 -14.00 -2.63 39.07
N ASN A 171 -13.99 -3.21 37.87
CA ASN A 171 -15.14 -3.43 37.00
C ASN A 171 -15.78 -2.14 36.49
N THR A 172 -14.96 -1.14 36.15
CA THR A 172 -15.40 0.15 35.57
C THR A 172 -15.13 0.26 34.07
N GLY A 173 -14.67 -0.84 33.47
CA GLY A 173 -14.42 -0.97 32.04
C GLY A 173 -13.09 -0.33 31.60
N VAL A 174 -12.90 -0.30 30.29
CA VAL A 174 -11.70 0.22 29.61
C VAL A 174 -12.13 0.98 28.36
N THR A 175 -11.26 1.85 27.85
CA THR A 175 -11.53 2.60 26.61
C THR A 175 -10.36 2.49 25.64
N ASN A 176 -10.56 2.98 24.43
CA ASN A 176 -9.52 3.09 23.40
C ASN A 176 -8.79 1.76 23.12
N VAL A 177 -9.52 0.64 23.16
CA VAL A 177 -8.95 -0.67 22.83
C VAL A 177 -8.59 -0.69 21.35
N ARG A 178 -7.32 -0.96 21.06
CA ARG A 178 -6.76 -1.09 19.72
C ARG A 178 -6.01 -2.40 19.62
N LEU A 179 -6.20 -3.14 18.53
CA LEU A 179 -5.45 -4.34 18.23
C LEU A 179 -4.79 -4.16 16.86
N MET A 180 -3.57 -3.65 16.88
CA MET A 180 -2.89 -3.15 15.69
C MET A 180 -2.06 -4.23 15.00
N ARG A 181 -2.20 -4.31 13.68
CA ARG A 181 -1.29 -5.07 12.81
C ARG A 181 -1.10 -4.40 11.44
N PRO A 182 -0.42 -3.24 11.36
CA PRO A 182 -0.09 -2.65 10.07
C PRO A 182 0.96 -3.50 9.34
N ARG A 183 1.03 -3.41 8.01
CA ARG A 183 2.14 -3.91 7.17
C ARG A 183 2.67 -2.76 6.35
N THR A 184 4.00 -2.65 6.20
CA THR A 184 4.67 -1.63 5.40
C THR A 184 5.06 -2.22 4.05
N ARG A 185 4.13 -2.15 3.08
CA ARG A 185 4.46 -2.35 1.66
C ARG A 185 4.81 -0.99 1.07
N THR A 186 6.01 -0.86 0.52
CA THR A 186 6.55 0.44 0.10
C THR A 186 6.45 0.68 -1.40
N MET A 187 5.62 -0.09 -2.13
CA MET A 187 5.52 -0.07 -3.60
C MET A 187 5.33 1.36 -4.17
N ASP A 188 4.34 2.10 -3.68
CA ASP A 188 4.11 3.48 -4.13
C ASP A 188 5.15 4.46 -3.56
N PHE A 189 5.63 4.17 -2.34
CA PHE A 189 6.64 4.99 -1.68
C PHE A 189 8.01 4.89 -2.39
N SER A 190 8.29 3.80 -3.10
CA SER A 190 9.44 3.63 -4.00
C SER A 190 9.14 4.03 -5.45
N ALA A 191 7.95 4.59 -5.74
CA ALA A 191 7.49 4.91 -7.09
C ALA A 191 7.76 3.76 -8.07
N THR A 192 7.22 2.58 -7.79
CA THR A 192 7.60 1.34 -8.48
C THR A 192 7.17 1.33 -9.95
N ASN A 193 6.02 1.89 -10.29
CA ASN A 193 5.57 1.94 -11.67
C ASN A 193 6.31 3.04 -12.43
N ALA A 194 6.64 2.76 -13.68
CA ALA A 194 7.45 3.63 -14.53
C ALA A 194 8.82 4.02 -13.93
N ASN A 195 9.31 3.28 -12.92
CA ASN A 195 10.55 3.63 -12.24
C ASN A 195 11.75 3.58 -13.19
N LEU A 196 12.39 4.72 -13.40
CA LEU A 196 13.50 4.86 -14.34
C LEU A 196 14.87 4.52 -13.71
N ALA A 197 14.94 4.24 -12.40
CA ALA A 197 16.20 3.99 -11.71
C ALA A 197 16.88 2.72 -12.25
N THR A 198 18.06 2.91 -12.82
CA THR A 198 18.84 1.85 -13.48
C THR A 198 20.12 1.59 -12.70
N ASN A 199 20.85 2.66 -12.40
CA ASN A 199 22.08 2.66 -11.62
C ASN A 199 21.82 3.13 -10.19
N TRP A 200 22.68 2.71 -9.25
CA TRP A 200 22.51 3.08 -7.83
C TRP A 200 22.42 4.58 -7.60
N SER A 201 23.15 5.37 -8.40
CA SER A 201 23.15 6.83 -8.36
C SER A 201 21.84 7.48 -8.81
N ASP A 202 20.95 6.73 -9.47
CA ASP A 202 19.70 7.28 -10.02
C ASP A 202 18.61 7.44 -8.94
N ARG A 203 18.76 6.74 -7.81
CA ARG A 203 17.79 6.74 -6.71
C ARG A 203 17.72 8.09 -6.01
N THR A 204 16.60 8.38 -5.38
CA THR A 204 16.50 9.44 -4.37
C THR A 204 17.36 9.08 -3.16
N VAL A 205 18.12 10.04 -2.65
CA VAL A 205 18.95 9.90 -1.44
C VAL A 205 18.37 10.75 -0.31
N PRO A 206 18.65 10.45 0.97
CA PRO A 206 18.09 11.21 2.09
C PRO A 206 18.46 12.70 2.08
N ALA A 207 19.62 13.03 1.51
CA ALA A 207 20.10 14.40 1.38
C ALA A 207 19.44 15.20 0.24
N ASP A 208 18.64 14.56 -0.62
CA ASP A 208 17.88 15.29 -1.64
C ASP A 208 16.90 16.23 -0.95
N ALA A 209 16.88 17.48 -1.41
CA ALA A 209 16.04 18.54 -0.84
C ALA A 209 14.53 18.21 -0.87
N SER A 210 14.12 17.26 -1.73
CA SER A 210 12.76 16.73 -1.76
C SER A 210 12.77 15.23 -2.06
N GLN A 211 12.05 14.46 -1.25
CA GLN A 211 11.79 13.04 -1.51
C GLN A 211 10.66 12.82 -2.54
N SER A 212 9.90 13.87 -2.87
CA SER A 212 8.82 13.79 -3.86
C SER A 212 9.34 13.91 -5.29
N VAL A 213 10.29 14.82 -5.53
CA VAL A 213 10.85 15.06 -6.88
C VAL A 213 12.32 14.64 -7.01
N GLY A 214 12.97 14.19 -5.92
CA GLY A 214 14.39 13.85 -5.89
C GLY A 214 15.30 15.03 -6.26
N ASN A 215 16.50 14.73 -6.75
CA ASN A 215 17.41 15.74 -7.31
C ASN A 215 16.85 16.32 -8.63
N PRO A 216 16.50 17.62 -8.70
CA PRO A 216 15.93 18.23 -9.90
C PRO A 216 16.92 18.33 -11.07
N ASN A 217 18.22 18.14 -10.82
CA ASN A 217 19.25 18.10 -11.86
C ASN A 217 19.47 16.69 -12.44
N GLY A 218 18.77 15.66 -11.93
CA GLY A 218 18.81 14.31 -12.48
C GLY A 218 17.84 14.14 -13.67
N GLN A 219 17.67 12.88 -14.11
CA GLN A 219 16.58 12.49 -15.03
C GLN A 219 15.20 13.04 -14.58
N PRO A 220 14.34 13.49 -15.50
CA PRO A 220 12.97 13.87 -15.14
C PRO A 220 12.24 12.69 -14.46
N PRO A 221 11.49 12.92 -13.36
CA PRO A 221 10.70 11.86 -12.74
C PRO A 221 9.62 11.34 -13.70
N PRO A 222 9.29 10.04 -13.66
CA PRO A 222 8.08 9.50 -14.28
C PRO A 222 6.83 10.00 -13.54
N TRP A 223 5.64 9.56 -13.98
CA TRP A 223 4.36 10.02 -13.42
C TRP A 223 4.18 9.72 -11.92
N GLU A 224 4.79 8.64 -11.42
CA GLU A 224 4.74 8.27 -9.99
C GLU A 224 5.82 8.99 -9.15
N GLY A 225 6.69 9.78 -9.79
CA GLY A 225 7.82 10.42 -9.13
C GLY A 225 9.07 9.52 -9.08
N ARG A 226 10.06 9.92 -8.29
CA ARG A 226 11.33 9.16 -8.14
C ARG A 226 11.33 8.15 -7.00
N GLY A 227 10.27 8.16 -6.18
CA GLY A 227 10.24 7.41 -4.93
C GLY A 227 11.14 8.03 -3.87
N ALA A 228 10.87 7.73 -2.61
CA ALA A 228 11.70 8.13 -1.49
C ALA A 228 12.96 7.26 -1.37
N ALA A 229 13.95 7.75 -0.63
CA ALA A 229 15.15 7.00 -0.33
C ALA A 229 14.86 5.68 0.41
N TRP A 230 15.60 4.62 0.06
CA TRP A 230 15.50 3.31 0.73
C TRP A 230 15.79 3.40 2.23
N GLU A 231 16.64 4.33 2.65
CA GLU A 231 16.94 4.59 4.05
C GLU A 231 15.69 4.95 4.86
N TYR A 232 14.81 5.80 4.34
CA TYR A 232 13.55 6.16 5.02
C TYR A 232 12.58 4.96 5.11
N MET A 233 12.60 4.06 4.13
CA MET A 233 11.80 2.83 4.18
C MET A 233 12.28 1.87 5.28
N VAL A 234 13.61 1.74 5.42
CA VAL A 234 14.24 0.97 6.49
C VAL A 234 13.98 1.59 7.85
N GLU A 235 14.12 2.92 7.97
CA GLU A 235 13.81 3.66 9.19
C GLU A 235 12.34 3.46 9.61
N LEU A 236 11.39 3.64 8.69
CA LEU A 236 9.98 3.39 8.95
C LEU A 236 9.72 1.96 9.45
N ALA A 237 10.31 0.96 8.81
CA ALA A 237 10.19 -0.44 9.25
C ALA A 237 10.75 -0.65 10.67
N ASN A 238 11.90 -0.04 10.96
CA ASN A 238 12.56 -0.11 12.26
C ASN A 238 11.76 0.59 13.37
N GLU A 239 11.31 1.83 13.15
CA GLU A 239 10.54 2.61 14.11
C GLU A 239 9.18 1.97 14.43
N THR A 240 8.54 1.39 13.41
CA THR A 240 7.24 0.73 13.59
C THR A 240 7.35 -0.71 14.07
N GLY A 241 8.56 -1.29 14.04
CA GLY A 241 8.79 -2.72 14.27
C GLY A 241 7.93 -3.58 13.34
N LYS A 242 7.96 -3.29 12.03
CA LYS A 242 7.22 -4.01 10.99
C LYS A 242 8.14 -4.50 9.90
N ASP A 243 7.78 -5.66 9.35
CA ASP A 243 8.51 -6.24 8.22
C ASP A 243 8.46 -5.30 7.01
N LEU A 244 9.57 -5.22 6.28
CA LEU A 244 9.72 -4.37 5.12
C LEU A 244 9.44 -5.16 3.83
N TRP A 245 8.58 -4.65 2.95
CA TRP A 245 8.40 -5.18 1.60
C TRP A 245 8.78 -4.13 0.58
N ILE A 246 9.84 -4.42 -0.19
CA ILE A 246 10.37 -3.59 -1.27
C ILE A 246 10.11 -4.19 -2.66
N ASN A 247 10.04 -3.31 -3.65
CA ASN A 247 9.97 -3.64 -5.07
C ASN A 247 11.24 -3.13 -5.76
N VAL A 248 12.05 -4.05 -6.28
CA VAL A 248 13.26 -3.70 -7.04
C VAL A 248 12.83 -3.14 -8.40
N PRO A 249 13.31 -1.95 -8.83
CA PRO A 249 12.97 -1.39 -10.14
C PRO A 249 13.29 -2.37 -11.28
N GLU A 250 12.46 -2.38 -12.33
CA GLU A 250 12.66 -3.29 -13.47
C GLU A 250 14.04 -3.12 -14.11
N ARG A 251 14.45 -1.87 -14.28
CA ARG A 251 15.70 -1.47 -14.94
C ARG A 251 16.93 -1.61 -14.06
N ALA A 252 16.78 -1.97 -12.78
CA ALA A 252 17.88 -2.02 -11.82
C ALA A 252 18.98 -2.98 -12.28
N THR A 253 20.19 -2.44 -12.41
CA THR A 253 21.42 -3.20 -12.66
C THR A 253 21.77 -4.14 -11.51
N ASP A 254 22.59 -5.14 -11.75
CA ASP A 254 23.03 -6.05 -10.68
C ASP A 254 23.82 -5.31 -9.57
N ASP A 255 24.56 -4.25 -9.90
CA ASP A 255 25.19 -3.36 -8.90
C ASP A 255 24.15 -2.68 -8.01
N TYR A 256 23.06 -2.16 -8.60
CA TYR A 256 21.94 -1.58 -7.83
C TYR A 256 21.38 -2.59 -6.85
N VAL A 257 21.08 -3.80 -7.31
CA VAL A 257 20.47 -4.85 -6.49
C VAL A 257 21.40 -5.28 -5.36
N ASN A 258 22.70 -5.45 -5.64
CA ASN A 258 23.71 -5.75 -4.62
C ASN A 258 23.81 -4.64 -3.58
N LYS A 259 23.81 -3.37 -4.00
CA LYS A 259 23.85 -2.24 -3.07
C LYS A 259 22.59 -2.10 -2.24
N LEU A 260 21.42 -2.41 -2.81
CA LEU A 260 20.17 -2.45 -2.05
C LEU A 260 20.21 -3.54 -0.97
N ALA A 261 20.72 -4.72 -1.31
CA ALA A 261 20.92 -5.78 -0.32
C ALA A 261 21.90 -5.37 0.79
N LEU A 262 23.02 -4.74 0.44
CA LEU A 262 24.00 -4.22 1.40
C LEU A 262 23.39 -3.14 2.30
N LEU A 263 22.59 -2.22 1.75
CA LEU A 263 21.89 -1.18 2.52
C LEU A 263 20.98 -1.83 3.57
N CYS A 264 20.13 -2.77 3.17
CA CYS A 264 19.24 -3.44 4.10
C CYS A 264 20.01 -4.23 5.17
N LYS A 265 21.19 -4.77 4.86
CA LYS A 265 21.98 -5.62 5.77
C LYS A 265 22.89 -4.83 6.73
N TYR A 266 23.54 -3.78 6.24
CA TYR A 266 24.60 -3.07 6.95
C TYR A 266 24.32 -1.57 7.15
N GLY A 267 23.32 -1.00 6.48
CA GLY A 267 23.00 0.43 6.51
C GLY A 267 23.75 1.19 5.42
N SER A 268 23.68 2.53 5.46
CA SER A 268 24.37 3.41 4.51
C SER A 268 24.94 4.67 5.18
N ASP A 269 25.81 5.38 4.45
CA ASP A 269 26.25 6.74 4.78
C ASP A 269 25.27 7.81 4.25
N GLY A 270 24.12 7.40 3.71
CA GLY A 270 23.15 8.25 3.02
C GLY A 270 23.40 8.35 1.50
N ILE A 271 24.50 7.79 0.99
CA ILE A 271 24.81 7.72 -0.44
C ILE A 271 25.11 6.27 -0.83
N ASN A 272 26.08 5.64 -0.18
CA ASN A 272 26.52 4.28 -0.44
C ASN A 272 26.22 3.36 0.76
N PRO A 273 25.83 2.11 0.51
CA PRO A 273 25.71 1.13 1.58
C PRO A 273 27.08 0.75 2.13
N TYR A 274 27.13 0.40 3.41
CA TYR A 274 28.34 -0.20 3.97
C TYR A 274 28.52 -1.64 3.48
N THR A 275 29.77 -2.09 3.38
CA THR A 275 30.11 -3.46 2.97
C THR A 275 30.25 -4.43 4.15
N GLY A 276 30.08 -3.94 5.38
CA GLY A 276 30.14 -4.73 6.60
C GLY A 276 29.56 -3.98 7.82
N PRO A 277 29.43 -4.66 8.98
CA PRO A 277 28.81 -4.09 10.17
C PRO A 277 29.45 -2.78 10.62
N GLN A 278 28.61 -1.81 10.97
CA GLN A 278 29.04 -0.52 11.53
C GLN A 278 28.53 -0.39 12.97
N ALA A 279 29.35 0.18 13.86
CA ALA A 279 28.94 0.42 15.24
C ALA A 279 27.87 1.53 15.34
N ASN A 280 28.03 2.59 14.53
CA ASN A 280 27.13 3.75 14.48
C ASN A 280 26.94 4.18 13.02
N PRO A 281 26.18 3.41 12.21
CA PRO A 281 25.89 3.81 10.83
C PRO A 281 25.09 5.12 10.79
N ALA A 282 25.38 6.01 9.83
CA ALA A 282 24.58 7.23 9.64
C ALA A 282 23.10 6.90 9.37
N TRP A 283 22.84 5.87 8.56
CA TRP A 283 21.52 5.27 8.36
C TRP A 283 21.57 3.79 8.72
N PRO A 284 20.89 3.36 9.81
CA PRO A 284 20.94 1.98 10.28
C PRO A 284 20.41 0.95 9.28
N PRO A 285 20.90 -0.31 9.31
CA PRO A 285 20.30 -1.41 8.55
C PRO A 285 18.88 -1.73 9.02
N LEU A 286 18.20 -2.59 8.26
CA LEU A 286 16.95 -3.19 8.74
C LEU A 286 17.24 -3.98 10.02
N ASN A 287 16.44 -3.74 11.05
CA ASN A 287 16.55 -4.42 12.33
C ASN A 287 16.49 -5.93 12.11
N SER A 288 17.48 -6.65 12.64
CA SER A 288 17.66 -8.09 12.41
C SER A 288 16.49 -8.98 12.87
N ASN A 289 15.56 -8.44 13.67
CA ASN A 289 14.32 -9.10 14.09
C ASN A 289 13.17 -8.96 13.08
N LEU A 290 13.32 -8.12 12.05
CA LEU A 290 12.32 -7.86 11.01
C LEU A 290 12.64 -8.67 9.75
N LYS A 291 11.60 -8.99 9.00
CA LYS A 291 11.72 -9.68 7.70
C LYS A 291 11.80 -8.66 6.58
N LEU A 292 12.56 -9.03 5.54
CA LEU A 292 12.61 -8.33 4.27
C LEU A 292 11.93 -9.19 3.19
N TYR A 293 10.89 -8.65 2.57
CA TYR A 293 10.24 -9.21 1.39
C TYR A 293 10.72 -8.44 0.17
N VAL A 294 11.21 -9.16 -0.85
CA VAL A 294 11.77 -8.57 -2.07
C VAL A 294 10.94 -9.03 -3.26
N GLU A 295 10.43 -8.07 -4.01
CA GLU A 295 9.64 -8.28 -5.22
C GLU A 295 10.38 -7.69 -6.43
N PHE A 296 10.25 -8.32 -7.60
CA PHE A 296 10.74 -7.75 -8.86
C PHE A 296 9.64 -6.89 -9.49
N SER A 297 9.81 -5.57 -9.39
CA SER A 297 8.91 -4.54 -9.95
C SER A 297 7.44 -4.73 -9.56
N ASN A 298 6.50 -4.19 -10.35
CA ASN A 298 5.05 -4.35 -10.22
C ASN A 298 4.44 -4.58 -11.61
N GLU A 299 3.52 -5.55 -11.72
CA GLU A 299 2.73 -5.81 -12.94
C GLU A 299 3.50 -5.74 -14.27
N VAL A 300 4.68 -6.36 -14.34
CA VAL A 300 5.52 -6.46 -15.56
C VAL A 300 4.89 -7.25 -16.72
N TRP A 301 3.61 -7.61 -16.59
CA TRP A 301 2.76 -8.24 -17.59
C TRP A 301 1.70 -7.28 -18.15
N ASN A 302 1.44 -6.16 -17.48
CA ASN A 302 0.34 -5.25 -17.80
C ASN A 302 0.80 -4.25 -18.87
N THR A 303 0.20 -4.27 -20.06
CA THR A 303 0.59 -3.41 -21.19
C THR A 303 -0.21 -2.10 -21.23
N ALA A 304 -0.95 -1.76 -20.19
CA ALA A 304 -1.64 -0.48 -20.10
C ALA A 304 -0.63 0.69 -19.97
N GLY A 305 -1.03 1.88 -20.40
CA GLY A 305 -0.12 3.02 -20.58
C GLY A 305 0.57 3.55 -19.31
N SER A 306 0.16 3.13 -18.12
CA SER A 306 0.80 3.49 -16.84
C SER A 306 1.76 2.41 -16.31
N PHE A 307 2.07 1.40 -17.13
CA PHE A 307 2.90 0.24 -16.77
C PHE A 307 4.08 0.09 -17.73
N GLU A 308 4.83 1.19 -17.91
CA GLU A 308 6.01 1.25 -18.79
C GLU A 308 7.03 0.15 -18.48
N GLN A 309 7.13 -0.29 -17.22
CA GLN A 309 7.98 -1.40 -16.80
C GLN A 309 7.66 -2.73 -17.50
N SER A 310 6.42 -2.93 -17.95
CA SER A 310 6.04 -4.13 -18.73
C SER A 310 6.69 -4.09 -20.11
N GLN A 311 6.65 -2.93 -20.77
CA GLN A 311 7.30 -2.72 -22.05
C GLN A 311 8.83 -2.75 -21.93
N ASP A 312 9.38 -2.20 -20.85
CA ASP A 312 10.83 -2.24 -20.59
C ASP A 312 11.33 -3.68 -20.37
N ASN A 313 10.58 -4.50 -19.63
CA ASN A 313 10.88 -5.91 -19.46
C ASN A 313 10.81 -6.68 -20.79
N HIS A 314 9.80 -6.40 -21.62
CA HIS A 314 9.66 -6.99 -22.96
C HIS A 314 10.83 -6.61 -23.88
N ASN A 315 11.16 -5.32 -23.95
CA ASN A 315 12.28 -4.82 -24.73
C ASN A 315 13.63 -5.41 -24.26
N SER A 316 13.82 -5.52 -22.95
CA SER A 316 15.02 -6.12 -22.36
C SER A 316 15.15 -7.60 -22.69
N ALA A 317 14.03 -8.34 -22.73
CA ALA A 317 14.04 -9.75 -23.12
C ALA A 317 14.42 -9.94 -24.60
N ILE A 318 13.86 -9.11 -25.49
CA ILE A 318 14.23 -9.09 -26.92
C ILE A 318 15.72 -8.78 -27.07
N ALA A 319 16.20 -7.73 -26.40
CA ALA A 319 17.60 -7.33 -26.47
C ALA A 319 18.55 -8.45 -25.99
N GLU A 320 18.21 -9.13 -24.89
CA GLU A 320 18.99 -10.26 -24.38
C GLU A 320 19.04 -11.42 -25.37
N VAL A 321 17.90 -11.79 -25.96
CA VAL A 321 17.83 -12.88 -26.95
C VAL A 321 18.61 -12.54 -28.22
N HIS A 322 18.49 -11.32 -28.73
CA HIS A 322 19.21 -10.86 -29.91
C HIS A 322 20.72 -10.71 -29.69
N ALA A 323 21.17 -10.47 -28.46
CA ALA A 323 22.59 -10.50 -28.10
C ALA A 323 23.20 -11.92 -28.19
N GLY A 324 22.36 -12.96 -28.21
CA GLY A 324 22.76 -14.35 -28.36
C GLY A 324 23.12 -15.05 -27.04
N GLY A 325 22.99 -16.38 -27.01
CA GLY A 325 23.31 -17.19 -25.84
C GLY A 325 22.33 -17.07 -24.66
N SER A 326 21.21 -16.37 -24.83
CA SER A 326 20.19 -16.22 -23.79
C SER A 326 19.49 -17.54 -23.47
N PRO A 327 19.22 -17.86 -22.20
CA PRO A 327 18.36 -18.97 -21.84
C PRO A 327 16.87 -18.69 -22.11
N LEU A 328 16.50 -17.46 -22.49
CA LEU A 328 15.10 -17.08 -22.70
C LEU A 328 14.48 -17.74 -23.93
N ASN A 329 15.29 -18.09 -24.94
CA ASN A 329 14.88 -18.77 -26.17
C ASN A 329 15.47 -20.19 -26.29
N PHE A 330 15.67 -20.88 -25.16
CA PHE A 330 16.30 -22.21 -25.08
C PHE A 330 15.64 -23.29 -25.96
N ASP A 331 14.35 -23.13 -26.27
CA ASP A 331 13.51 -24.02 -27.07
C ASP A 331 13.28 -23.49 -28.50
N THR A 332 14.08 -22.52 -28.94
CA THR A 332 13.95 -21.84 -30.25
C THR A 332 12.64 -21.07 -30.45
N ASP A 333 11.87 -20.84 -29.38
CA ASP A 333 10.66 -20.02 -29.41
C ASP A 333 10.98 -18.62 -29.96
N THR A 334 10.12 -18.12 -30.85
CA THR A 334 10.24 -16.81 -31.51
C THR A 334 9.25 -15.78 -30.98
N ASN A 335 8.39 -16.14 -30.01
CA ASN A 335 7.45 -15.22 -29.41
C ASN A 335 8.15 -14.37 -28.33
N ASP A 336 8.28 -13.09 -28.60
CA ASP A 336 8.97 -12.14 -27.73
C ASP A 336 8.30 -11.95 -26.35
N TRP A 337 6.98 -12.11 -26.26
CA TRP A 337 6.27 -12.10 -24.98
C TRP A 337 6.56 -13.33 -24.13
N ASN A 338 6.76 -14.49 -24.76
CA ASN A 338 7.23 -15.67 -24.03
C ASN A 338 8.63 -15.42 -23.43
N TRP A 339 9.52 -14.76 -24.16
CA TRP A 339 10.82 -14.34 -23.62
C TRP A 339 10.67 -13.35 -22.47
N ALA A 340 9.76 -12.37 -22.59
CA ALA A 340 9.47 -11.40 -21.53
C ALA A 340 8.98 -12.06 -20.24
N TRP A 341 8.05 -13.02 -20.31
CA TRP A 341 7.59 -13.76 -19.13
C TRP A 341 8.69 -14.65 -18.52
N ARG A 342 9.53 -15.26 -19.36
CA ARG A 342 10.72 -16.02 -18.89
C ARG A 342 11.73 -15.10 -18.22
N ARG A 343 11.90 -13.87 -18.72
CA ARG A 343 12.80 -12.87 -18.14
C ARG A 343 12.38 -12.48 -16.72
N VAL A 344 11.08 -12.39 -16.44
CA VAL A 344 10.58 -12.16 -15.07
C VAL A 344 11.12 -13.22 -14.12
N ALA A 345 11.00 -14.50 -14.48
CA ALA A 345 11.52 -15.60 -13.66
C ALA A 345 13.05 -15.53 -13.50
N LYS A 346 13.78 -15.24 -14.59
CA LYS A 346 15.23 -15.04 -14.58
C LYS A 346 15.65 -13.91 -13.63
N ARG A 347 15.03 -12.73 -13.72
CA ARG A 347 15.32 -11.58 -12.85
C ARG A 347 15.01 -11.86 -11.39
N ILE A 348 13.93 -12.57 -11.08
CA ILE A 348 13.63 -12.99 -9.70
C ILE A 348 14.77 -13.85 -9.13
N VAL A 349 15.31 -14.79 -9.92
CA VAL A 349 16.43 -15.63 -9.50
C VAL A 349 17.70 -14.81 -9.31
N GLU A 350 18.04 -13.94 -10.26
CA GLU A 350 19.22 -13.06 -10.19
C GLU A 350 19.17 -12.14 -8.95
N ILE A 351 18.03 -11.50 -8.70
CA ILE A 351 17.80 -10.68 -7.50
C ILE A 351 17.94 -11.53 -6.24
N SER A 352 17.34 -12.72 -6.21
CA SER A 352 17.43 -13.60 -5.04
C SER A 352 18.88 -14.03 -4.76
N ASN A 353 19.67 -14.31 -5.80
CA ASN A 353 21.08 -14.65 -5.67
C ASN A 353 21.93 -13.48 -5.15
N ALA A 354 21.68 -12.25 -5.63
CA ALA A 354 22.32 -11.04 -5.14
C ALA A 354 22.06 -10.84 -3.63
N PHE A 355 20.80 -10.93 -3.20
CA PHE A 355 20.46 -10.86 -1.77
C PHE A 355 21.08 -12.00 -0.94
N ARG A 356 21.11 -13.24 -1.47
CA ARG A 356 21.78 -14.37 -0.79
C ARG A 356 23.27 -14.16 -0.61
N SER A 357 23.95 -13.59 -1.59
CA SER A 357 25.39 -13.29 -1.50
C SER A 357 25.73 -12.33 -0.34
N VAL A 358 24.78 -11.47 0.05
CA VAL A 358 24.95 -10.49 1.14
C VAL A 358 24.45 -11.01 2.49
N PHE A 359 23.25 -11.61 2.52
CA PHE A 359 22.61 -12.05 3.76
C PHE A 359 23.04 -13.45 4.21
N GLY A 360 23.59 -14.25 3.29
CA GLY A 360 23.82 -15.67 3.43
C GLY A 360 22.56 -16.50 3.18
N ASP A 361 22.73 -17.71 2.65
CA ASP A 361 21.63 -18.61 2.26
C ASP A 361 20.69 -18.97 3.42
N ALA A 362 21.20 -19.03 4.66
CA ALA A 362 20.39 -19.36 5.83
C ALA A 362 19.42 -18.23 6.27
N ARG A 363 19.63 -17.00 5.77
CA ARG A 363 18.88 -15.80 6.20
C ARG A 363 17.98 -15.24 5.11
N VAL A 364 18.15 -15.70 3.88
CA VAL A 364 17.20 -15.50 2.79
C VAL A 364 16.39 -16.77 2.68
N CYS A 365 15.06 -16.69 2.67
CA CYS A 365 14.25 -17.85 2.29
C CYS A 365 14.50 -18.18 0.81
N GLY A 366 15.60 -18.90 0.55
CA GLY A 366 15.95 -19.50 -0.72
C GLY A 366 15.65 -20.99 -0.67
N TRP A 367 15.06 -21.47 -1.76
CA TRP A 367 14.83 -22.87 -2.07
C TRP A 367 16.08 -23.72 -1.79
N SER A 368 16.12 -24.47 -0.69
CA SER A 368 17.15 -25.47 -0.43
C SER A 368 16.59 -26.88 -0.69
N ALA A 369 17.26 -27.62 -1.56
CA ALA A 369 17.17 -29.07 -1.58
C ALA A 369 18.13 -29.58 -0.50
N ALA A 370 17.65 -29.78 0.72
CA ALA A 370 18.40 -30.46 1.76
C ALA A 370 17.91 -31.91 1.86
N SER A 371 18.78 -32.84 1.47
CA SER A 371 18.69 -34.24 1.83
C SER A 371 18.84 -34.41 3.35
N GLY A 372 17.92 -35.16 3.96
CA GLY A 372 18.18 -35.97 5.16
C GLY A 372 18.03 -35.28 6.52
N ASP A 373 16.95 -35.66 7.21
CA ASP A 373 16.81 -35.88 8.66
C ASP A 373 16.89 -34.72 9.67
N ALA A 374 15.71 -34.24 10.11
CA ALA A 374 15.31 -34.07 11.52
C ALA A 374 13.79 -33.70 11.63
N PRO A 375 13.09 -34.09 12.71
CA PRO A 375 11.62 -34.07 12.78
C PRO A 375 11.11 -32.72 13.33
N ASP A 376 10.42 -31.93 12.48
CA ASP A 376 9.31 -31.00 12.84
C ASP A 376 8.97 -30.01 11.69
N ALA A 377 8.90 -30.51 10.45
CA ALA A 377 8.70 -29.69 9.24
C ALA A 377 7.25 -29.71 8.71
N GLY A 378 6.24 -29.60 9.59
CA GLY A 378 4.84 -29.87 9.25
C GLY A 378 4.04 -28.78 8.52
N LEU A 379 4.35 -27.49 8.72
CA LEU A 379 3.46 -26.40 8.24
C LEU A 379 4.11 -25.37 7.30
N LEU A 380 5.42 -25.47 7.07
CA LEU A 380 6.11 -24.76 5.98
C LEU A 380 6.24 -25.62 4.70
N GLN A 381 5.95 -26.92 4.78
CA GLN A 381 6.09 -27.85 3.66
C GLN A 381 5.03 -27.67 2.56
N GLN A 382 3.83 -27.13 2.81
CA GLN A 382 2.83 -26.98 1.75
C GLN A 382 3.08 -25.78 0.83
N SER A 383 3.73 -24.72 1.32
CA SER A 383 4.13 -23.58 0.48
C SER A 383 5.49 -23.79 -0.19
N CYS A 384 6.33 -24.71 0.32
CA CYS A 384 7.69 -24.95 -0.18
C CYS A 384 7.91 -26.26 -0.96
N LYS A 385 6.95 -27.19 -1.04
CA LYS A 385 7.12 -28.47 -1.78
C LYS A 385 6.98 -28.41 -3.30
N ARG A 386 6.81 -27.23 -3.93
CA ARG A 386 6.26 -27.12 -5.30
C ARG A 386 7.06 -26.35 -6.36
N GLY A 387 8.38 -26.21 -6.30
CA GLY A 387 9.05 -25.19 -7.14
C GLY A 387 10.49 -25.48 -7.56
N TYR A 388 11.10 -26.58 -7.12
CA TYR A 388 12.39 -27.00 -7.66
C TYR A 388 12.22 -28.04 -8.77
N THR A 389 11.24 -28.93 -8.66
CA THR A 389 10.80 -29.78 -9.77
C THR A 389 9.92 -29.02 -10.77
N GLN A 390 9.31 -27.90 -10.34
CA GLN A 390 8.37 -27.12 -11.15
C GLN A 390 8.99 -25.98 -11.96
N ALA A 391 10.24 -25.56 -11.80
CA ALA A 391 10.77 -24.55 -12.75
C ALA A 391 10.96 -25.16 -14.15
N THR A 392 11.45 -26.41 -14.21
CA THR A 392 11.55 -27.21 -15.43
C THR A 392 10.24 -27.94 -15.79
N GLU A 393 9.40 -28.33 -14.82
CA GLU A 393 8.07 -28.91 -15.11
C GLU A 393 6.94 -27.89 -15.33
N LEU A 394 6.98 -26.66 -14.82
CA LEU A 394 6.03 -25.59 -15.22
C LEU A 394 6.31 -25.15 -16.65
N LEU A 395 7.57 -25.12 -17.08
CA LEU A 395 7.94 -25.00 -18.49
C LEU A 395 7.35 -26.13 -19.35
N ARG A 396 7.12 -27.34 -18.79
CA ARG A 396 6.45 -28.47 -19.49
C ARG A 396 4.92 -28.51 -19.31
N LEU A 397 4.37 -28.05 -18.19
CA LEU A 397 2.94 -28.10 -17.86
C LEU A 397 2.15 -26.90 -18.41
N TRP A 398 2.77 -25.74 -18.59
CA TRP A 398 2.16 -24.60 -19.31
C TRP A 398 1.93 -24.93 -20.79
N HIS A 399 2.79 -25.76 -21.40
CA HIS A 399 2.62 -26.27 -22.77
C HIS A 399 1.36 -27.14 -22.94
N TRP A 400 0.87 -27.82 -21.90
CA TRP A 400 -0.31 -28.69 -22.03
C TRP A 400 -1.65 -27.95 -21.98
N ARG A 401 -1.74 -26.78 -21.32
CA ARG A 401 -3.00 -26.01 -21.23
C ARG A 401 -3.26 -25.04 -22.38
N LEU A 402 -2.22 -24.58 -23.10
CA LEU A 402 -2.41 -23.72 -24.28
C LEU A 402 -2.65 -24.52 -25.58
N GLY A 403 -2.15 -25.76 -25.67
CA GLY A 403 -2.44 -26.66 -26.80
C GLY A 403 -3.90 -27.09 -26.90
N VAL A 404 -4.62 -27.16 -25.78
CA VAL A 404 -6.04 -27.59 -25.74
C VAL A 404 -7.02 -26.45 -26.07
N LEU A 405 -6.59 -25.18 -25.98
CA LEU A 405 -7.43 -24.03 -26.33
C LEU A 405 -7.32 -23.60 -27.81
N GLN A 406 -6.33 -24.10 -28.56
CA GLN A 406 -6.21 -23.83 -29.99
C GLN A 406 -6.68 -24.97 -30.92
N SER A 407 -6.99 -26.17 -30.40
CA SER A 407 -7.50 -27.30 -31.20
C SER A 407 -9.01 -27.55 -31.08
N GLY A 408 -9.78 -26.60 -30.57
CA GLY A 408 -11.24 -26.67 -30.49
C GLY A 408 -11.93 -26.09 -31.73
N ARG A 409 -11.84 -26.80 -32.86
CA ARG A 409 -12.93 -26.89 -33.84
C ARG A 409 -13.49 -28.30 -33.80
#